data_AF-A0A538IGC9-F1
#
_entry.id   AF-A0A538IGC9-F1
#
_cell.length_a   1.000
_cell.length_b   1.000
_cell.length_c   1.000
_cell.angle_alpha   90.00
_cell.angle_beta   90.00
_cell.angle_gamma   90.00
#
_symmetry.space_group_name_H-M   'P 1'
#
loop_
_entity.id
_entity.type
_entity.pdbx_description
1 polymer ?
#
loop_
_entity_poly.entity_id
_entity_poly.type
_entity_poly.pdbx_seq_one_letter_code
_entity_poly.pdbx_strand_id
1 'polypeptide(L)'
;MFAVRTTIQDACDALIEADRLTADALSIISRIDIEASTGLPAEMLLVLGARRTGGDARMLANAASVLRDMPATADAFARGDLSWSQVRAIVCSVRTVEVAGRLRIDEIVRGHAARLRQMDPDELLARVDDAV
;
A
#
# COMPACT_ATOMS: atom_id res chain seq x y z
N MET A 1 -29.60 27.41 -7.14
CA MET A 1 -28.47 26.46 -7.21
C MET A 1 -27.82 26.45 -5.84
N PHE A 2 -28.15 25.48 -4.98
CA PHE A 2 -27.51 25.35 -3.68
C PHE A 2 -26.08 24.84 -3.91
N ALA A 3 -25.08 25.61 -3.50
CA ALA A 3 -23.69 25.14 -3.49
C ALA A 3 -23.60 23.99 -2.49
N VAL A 4 -23.20 22.80 -2.96
CA VAL A 4 -22.86 21.68 -2.08
C VAL A 4 -21.70 22.16 -1.20
N ARG A 5 -21.93 22.29 0.11
CA ARG A 5 -20.86 22.59 1.06
C ARG A 5 -20.00 21.33 1.19
N THR A 6 -18.86 21.32 0.51
CA THR A 6 -17.80 20.35 0.76
C THR A 6 -17.26 20.52 2.17
N THR A 7 -17.10 19.41 2.88
CA THR A 7 -16.60 19.32 4.24
C THR A 7 -15.24 18.62 4.28
N ILE A 8 -14.56 18.69 5.42
CA ILE A 8 -13.34 17.89 5.63
C ILE A 8 -13.63 16.38 5.53
N GLN A 9 -14.84 15.95 5.88
CA GLN A 9 -15.25 14.56 5.79
C GLN A 9 -15.24 14.06 4.34
N ASP A 10 -15.70 14.89 3.39
CA ASP A 10 -15.68 14.54 1.97
C ASP A 10 -14.24 14.33 1.45
N ALA A 11 -13.29 15.11 1.97
CA ALA A 11 -11.87 14.93 1.65
C ALA A 11 -11.31 13.64 2.26
N CYS A 12 -11.67 13.31 3.50
CA CYS A 12 -11.29 12.05 4.14
C CYS A 12 -11.84 10.84 3.36
N ASP A 13 -13.11 10.89 2.97
CA ASP A 13 -13.75 9.80 2.22
C ASP A 13 -13.10 9.62 0.84
N ALA A 14 -12.77 10.72 0.16
CA ALA A 14 -12.06 10.69 -1.12
C ALA A 14 -10.63 10.11 -0.99
N LEU A 15 -9.93 10.39 0.11
CA LEU A 15 -8.60 9.82 0.37
C LEU A 15 -8.69 8.31 0.64
N ILE A 16 -9.66 7.87 1.45
CA ILE A 16 -9.90 6.45 1.71
C ILE A 16 -10.22 5.70 0.40
N GLU A 17 -11.01 6.32 -0.49
CA GLU A 17 -11.31 5.72 -1.78
C GLU A 17 -10.08 5.69 -2.71
N ALA A 18 -9.27 6.74 -2.72
CA ALA A 18 -8.01 6.75 -3.46
C ALA A 18 -7.04 5.65 -2.96
N ASP A 19 -7.01 5.41 -1.65
CA ASP A 19 -6.25 4.33 -1.03
C ASP A 19 -6.74 2.95 -1.48
N ARG A 20 -8.06 2.72 -1.50
CA ARG A 20 -8.63 1.46 -2.02
C ARG A 20 -8.31 1.22 -3.49
N LEU A 21 -8.47 2.24 -4.34
CA LEU A 21 -8.12 2.16 -5.75
C LEU A 21 -6.61 1.90 -5.95
N THR A 22 -5.78 2.45 -5.06
CA THR A 22 -4.34 2.16 -5.04
C THR A 22 -4.09 0.70 -4.65
N ALA A 23 -4.77 0.18 -3.63
CA ALA A 23 -4.69 -1.22 -3.23
C ALA A 23 -5.08 -2.17 -4.37
N ASP A 24 -6.17 -1.86 -5.09
CA ASP A 24 -6.60 -2.62 -6.27
C ASP A 24 -5.53 -2.61 -7.37
N ALA A 25 -4.93 -1.45 -7.66
CA ALA A 25 -3.86 -1.34 -8.62
C ALA A 25 -2.64 -2.21 -8.24
N LEU A 26 -2.24 -2.21 -6.97
CA LEU A 26 -1.14 -3.04 -6.47
C LEU A 26 -1.47 -4.54 -6.55
N SER A 27 -2.71 -4.92 -6.25
CA SER A 27 -3.20 -6.30 -6.40
C SER A 27 -3.18 -6.77 -7.85
N ILE A 28 -3.53 -5.91 -8.80
CA ILE A 28 -3.42 -6.21 -10.24
C ILE A 28 -1.95 -6.37 -10.64
N ILE A 29 -1.09 -5.43 -10.24
CA ILE A 29 0.35 -5.48 -10.55
C ILE A 29 1.00 -6.75 -9.99
N SER A 30 0.64 -7.16 -8.77
CA SER A 30 1.27 -8.30 -8.10
C SER A 30 0.92 -9.66 -8.74
N ARG A 31 -0.17 -9.74 -9.50
CA ARG A 31 -0.69 -10.98 -10.12
C ARG A 31 -0.23 -11.20 -11.56
N ILE A 32 0.29 -10.18 -12.23
CA ILE A 32 0.66 -10.25 -13.65
C ILE A 32 2.17 -10.34 -13.76
N ASP A 33 2.65 -11.28 -14.58
CA ASP A 33 4.02 -11.22 -15.08
C ASP A 33 4.10 -10.18 -16.20
N ILE A 34 4.22 -8.91 -15.79
CA ILE A 34 4.13 -7.74 -16.67
C ILE A 34 5.25 -7.77 -17.71
N GLU A 35 6.46 -8.13 -17.29
CA GLU A 35 7.61 -8.15 -18.19
C GLU A 35 7.48 -9.29 -19.21
N ALA A 36 7.08 -10.49 -18.77
CA ALA A 36 6.83 -11.58 -19.71
C ALA A 36 5.70 -11.30 -20.70
N SER A 37 4.66 -10.54 -20.29
CA SER A 37 3.49 -10.25 -21.13
C SER A 37 3.63 -9.03 -22.03
N THR A 38 4.50 -8.07 -21.68
CA THR A 38 4.62 -6.79 -22.41
C THR A 38 6.01 -6.50 -22.95
N GLY A 39 7.03 -7.23 -22.49
CA GLY A 39 8.44 -6.96 -22.79
C GLY A 39 8.99 -5.70 -22.09
N LEU A 40 8.23 -5.09 -21.18
CA LEU A 40 8.61 -3.87 -20.47
C LEU A 40 8.50 -4.06 -18.95
N PRO A 41 9.40 -3.44 -18.15
CA PRO A 41 9.25 -3.43 -16.70
C PRO A 41 7.97 -2.69 -16.27
N ALA A 42 7.37 -3.12 -15.15
CA ALA A 42 6.19 -2.48 -14.57
C ALA A 42 6.36 -0.97 -14.36
N GLU A 43 7.55 -0.53 -13.92
CA GLU A 43 7.89 0.89 -13.74
C GLU A 43 7.64 1.70 -15.03
N MET A 44 8.08 1.20 -16.18
CA MET A 44 7.97 1.89 -17.46
C MET A 44 6.50 2.05 -17.89
N LEU A 45 5.70 0.99 -17.71
CA LEU A 45 4.28 1.05 -18.04
C LEU A 45 3.50 2.01 -17.13
N LEU A 46 3.86 2.10 -15.85
CA LEU A 46 3.25 3.07 -14.92
C LEU A 46 3.62 4.51 -15.27
N VAL A 47 4.86 4.77 -15.70
CA VAL A 47 5.28 6.08 -16.20
C VAL A 47 4.47 6.47 -17.45
N LEU A 48 4.39 5.58 -18.43
CA LEU A 48 3.73 5.86 -19.71
C LEU A 48 2.20 5.88 -19.62
N GLY A 49 1.60 4.89 -18.97
CA GLY A 49 0.15 4.67 -18.93
C GLY A 49 -0.57 5.43 -17.82
N ALA A 50 0.07 5.63 -16.66
CA ALA A 50 -0.54 6.28 -15.49
C ALA A 50 0.12 7.64 -15.15
N ARG A 51 1.02 8.13 -16.02
CA ARG A 51 1.76 9.39 -15.87
C ARG A 51 2.47 9.53 -14.52
N ARG A 52 2.96 8.41 -13.98
CA ARG A 52 3.72 8.40 -12.73
C ARG A 52 5.11 9.00 -12.96
N THR A 53 5.65 9.67 -11.95
CA THR A 53 7.08 9.96 -11.94
C THR A 53 7.85 8.65 -11.77
N GLY A 54 9.11 8.59 -12.21
CA GLY A 54 9.90 7.36 -12.08
C GLY A 54 10.04 6.89 -10.62
N GLY A 55 10.14 7.82 -9.66
CA GLY A 55 10.17 7.47 -8.24
C GLY A 55 8.86 6.87 -7.73
N ASP A 56 7.72 7.42 -8.16
CA ASP A 56 6.40 6.91 -7.75
C ASP A 56 6.11 5.54 -8.40
N ALA A 57 6.45 5.37 -9.69
CA ALA A 57 6.33 4.11 -10.39
C ALA A 57 7.14 2.98 -9.72
N ARG A 58 8.38 3.27 -9.33
CA ARG A 58 9.23 2.33 -8.57
C ARG A 58 8.64 1.99 -7.21
N MET A 59 8.12 2.97 -6.49
CA MET A 59 7.49 2.74 -5.19
C MET A 59 6.29 1.81 -5.32
N LEU A 60 5.42 2.01 -6.32
CA LEU A 60 4.26 1.16 -6.57
C LEU A 60 4.67 -0.26 -6.99
N ALA A 61 5.62 -0.41 -7.90
CA ALA A 61 6.12 -1.73 -8.32
C ALA A 61 6.75 -2.51 -7.15
N ASN A 62 7.56 -1.83 -6.34
CA ASN A 62 8.15 -2.41 -5.13
C ASN A 62 7.09 -2.78 -4.10
N ALA A 63 6.10 -1.92 -3.87
CA ALA A 63 5.00 -2.22 -2.94
C ALA A 63 4.22 -3.45 -3.38
N ALA A 64 3.89 -3.58 -4.67
CA ALA A 64 3.20 -4.76 -5.20
C ALA A 64 4.01 -6.06 -5.00
N SER A 65 5.35 -5.98 -5.11
CA SER A 65 6.26 -7.10 -4.85
C SER A 65 6.31 -7.46 -3.36
N VAL A 66 6.52 -6.48 -2.48
CA VAL A 66 6.61 -6.70 -1.01
C VAL A 66 5.29 -7.20 -0.43
N LEU A 67 4.16 -6.62 -0.85
CA LEU A 67 2.84 -7.02 -0.36
C LEU A 67 2.44 -8.44 -0.76
N ARG A 68 3.09 -9.02 -1.78
CA ARG A 68 2.91 -10.45 -2.11
C ARG A 68 3.37 -11.36 -0.97
N ASP A 69 4.38 -10.93 -0.22
CA ASP A 69 4.90 -11.64 0.96
C ASP A 69 4.16 -11.26 2.25
N MET A 70 3.28 -10.25 2.22
CA MET A 70 2.61 -9.66 3.38
C MET A 70 1.08 -9.56 3.17
N PRO A 71 0.37 -10.71 3.09
CA PRO A 71 -1.05 -10.73 2.73
C PRO A 71 -1.95 -10.02 3.75
N ALA A 72 -1.66 -10.07 5.06
CA ALA A 72 -2.49 -9.38 6.05
C ALA A 72 -2.42 -7.85 5.89
N THR A 73 -1.23 -7.34 5.54
CA THR A 73 -1.00 -5.94 5.23
C THR A 73 -1.72 -5.53 3.94
N ALA A 74 -1.63 -6.36 2.90
CA ALA A 74 -2.35 -6.13 1.64
C ALA A 74 -3.88 -6.08 1.85
N ASP A 75 -4.41 -7.03 2.63
CA ASP A 75 -5.84 -7.10 2.93
C ASP A 75 -6.31 -5.92 3.80
N ALA A 76 -5.50 -5.51 4.79
CA ALA A 76 -5.79 -4.34 5.61
C ALA A 76 -5.83 -3.06 4.78
N PHE A 77 -4.92 -2.90 3.81
CA PHE A 77 -4.94 -1.78 2.88
C PHE A 77 -6.19 -1.80 2.00
N ALA A 78 -6.54 -2.95 1.41
CA ALA A 78 -7.72 -3.10 0.56
C ALA A 78 -9.04 -2.79 1.30
N ARG A 79 -9.14 -3.10 2.60
CA ARG A 79 -10.31 -2.75 3.43
C ARG A 79 -10.38 -1.27 3.80
N GLY A 80 -9.30 -0.52 3.59
CA GLY A 80 -9.14 0.86 4.08
C GLY A 80 -8.85 0.93 5.59
N ASP A 81 -8.27 -0.14 6.15
CA ASP A 81 -7.79 -0.16 7.54
C ASP A 81 -6.39 0.45 7.67
N LEU A 82 -5.65 0.53 6.56
CA LEU A 82 -4.39 1.24 6.40
C LEU A 82 -4.54 2.26 5.26
N SER A 83 -3.83 3.38 5.35
CA SER A 83 -3.67 4.33 4.25
C SER A 83 -2.48 3.99 3.36
N TRP A 84 -2.40 4.57 2.16
CA TRP A 84 -1.22 4.43 1.30
C TRP A 84 0.05 4.95 1.96
N SER A 85 -0.04 6.01 2.78
CA SER A 85 1.13 6.53 3.51
C SER A 85 1.67 5.52 4.52
N GLN A 86 0.80 4.81 5.24
CA GLN A 86 1.20 3.75 6.15
C GLN A 86 1.81 2.56 5.40
N VAL A 87 1.16 2.10 4.33
CA VAL A 87 1.70 1.00 3.49
C VAL A 87 3.07 1.36 2.92
N ARG A 88 3.22 2.59 2.41
CA ARG A 88 4.50 3.07 1.90
C ARG A 88 5.59 3.08 2.98
N ALA A 89 5.26 3.51 4.19
CA ALA A 89 6.20 3.49 5.31
C ALA A 89 6.62 2.05 5.66
N ILE A 90 5.66 1.13 5.81
CA ILE A 90 5.93 -0.30 6.05
C ILE A 90 6.84 -0.87 4.97
N VAL A 91 6.50 -0.68 3.68
CA VAL A 91 7.31 -1.16 2.55
C VAL A 91 8.72 -0.59 2.59
N CYS A 92 8.87 0.69 2.95
CA CYS A 92 10.17 1.33 3.11
C CYS A 92 11.00 0.72 4.23
N SER A 93 10.39 0.37 5.37
CA SER A 93 11.06 -0.23 6.52
C SER A 93 11.50 -1.68 6.22
N VAL A 94 10.64 -2.47 5.58
CA VAL A 94 10.91 -3.90 5.33
C VAL A 94 11.71 -4.19 4.04
N ARG A 95 12.14 -3.16 3.30
CA ARG A 95 12.75 -3.33 1.97
C ARG A 95 14.01 -4.20 1.96
N THR A 96 14.79 -4.16 3.05
CA THR A 96 16.03 -4.95 3.24
C THR A 96 15.80 -6.24 4.03
N VAL A 97 14.59 -6.46 4.54
CA VAL A 97 14.24 -7.65 5.31
C VAL A 97 13.96 -8.80 4.36
N GLU A 98 14.48 -9.98 4.69
CA GLU A 98 14.20 -11.22 3.94
C GLU A 98 12.72 -11.64 4.07
N VAL A 99 12.26 -12.50 3.16
CA VAL A 99 10.85 -12.96 3.11
C VAL A 99 10.38 -13.50 4.46
N ALA A 100 11.19 -14.29 5.16
CA ALA A 100 10.84 -14.83 6.47
C ALA A 100 10.62 -13.75 7.53
N GLY A 101 11.39 -12.65 7.50
CA GLY A 101 11.19 -11.51 8.38
C GLY A 101 9.94 -10.71 8.02
N ARG A 102 9.67 -10.49 6.72
CA ARG A 102 8.44 -9.83 6.24
C ARG A 102 7.18 -10.55 6.70
N LEU A 103 7.19 -11.89 6.68
CA LEU A 103 6.07 -12.70 7.19
C LEU A 103 5.84 -12.50 8.69
N ARG A 104 6.89 -12.33 9.51
CA ARG A 104 6.73 -12.01 10.94
C ARG A 104 6.13 -10.63 11.14
N ILE A 105 6.56 -9.65 10.35
CA ILE A 105 6.00 -8.29 10.40
C ILE A 105 4.54 -8.30 9.94
N ASP A 106 4.20 -9.08 8.93
CA ASP A 106 2.81 -9.26 8.49
C ASP A 106 1.93 -9.87 9.59
N GLU A 107 2.48 -10.77 10.42
CA GLU A 107 1.77 -11.30 11.59
C GLU A 107 1.52 -10.23 12.66
N ILE A 108 2.43 -9.26 12.83
CA ILE A 108 2.18 -8.11 13.72
C ILE A 108 0.97 -7.31 13.22
N VAL A 109 0.90 -7.03 11.91
CA VAL A 109 -0.24 -6.33 11.32
C VAL A 109 -1.52 -7.15 11.49
N ARG A 110 -1.47 -8.47 11.25
CA ARG A 110 -2.58 -9.40 11.47
C ARG A 110 -3.10 -9.39 12.90
N GLY A 111 -2.20 -9.44 13.89
CA GLY A 111 -2.56 -9.40 15.32
C GLY A 111 -3.26 -8.12 15.75
N HIS A 112 -3.09 -7.03 14.99
CA HIS A 112 -3.74 -5.74 15.24
C HIS A 112 -4.95 -5.48 14.32
N ALA A 113 -5.30 -6.37 13.40
CA ALA A 113 -6.29 -6.14 12.34
C ALA A 113 -7.62 -5.53 12.84
N ALA A 114 -8.16 -6.03 13.96
CA ALA A 114 -9.41 -5.55 14.53
C ALA A 114 -9.35 -4.12 15.11
N ARG A 115 -8.14 -3.61 15.37
CA ARG A 115 -7.88 -2.33 16.07
C ARG A 115 -7.16 -1.32 15.18
N LEU A 116 -6.72 -1.68 13.98
CA LEU A 116 -5.95 -0.80 13.07
C LEU A 116 -6.60 0.56 12.88
N ARG A 117 -7.92 0.61 12.63
CA ARG A 117 -8.67 1.87 12.43
C ARG A 117 -8.72 2.80 13.63
N GLN A 118 -8.47 2.27 14.83
CA GLN A 118 -8.55 3.00 16.10
C GLN A 118 -7.16 3.31 16.66
N MET A 119 -6.14 2.69 16.08
CA MET A 119 -4.76 2.89 16.47
C MET A 119 -4.21 4.13 15.78
N ASP A 120 -3.36 4.86 16.49
CA ASP A 120 -2.65 5.97 15.87
C ASP A 120 -1.73 5.43 14.74
N PRO A 121 -1.73 6.04 13.55
CA PRO A 121 -0.93 5.58 12.43
C PRO A 121 0.57 5.46 12.73
N ASP A 122 1.14 6.40 13.48
CA ASP A 122 2.57 6.41 13.80
C ASP A 122 2.90 5.36 14.86
N GLU A 123 1.97 5.07 15.77
CA GLU A 123 2.08 4.00 16.78
C GLU A 123 2.16 2.60 16.15
N LEU A 124 1.47 2.36 15.03
CA LEU A 124 1.64 1.13 14.25
C LEU A 124 3.02 1.08 13.60
N LEU A 125 3.46 2.19 12.98
CA LEU A 125 4.73 2.24 12.27
C LEU A 125 5.92 2.03 13.21
N ALA A 126 5.88 2.61 14.40
CA ALA A 126 6.90 2.38 15.43
C ALA A 126 7.06 0.88 15.76
N ARG A 127 5.95 0.14 15.86
CA ARG A 127 5.99 -1.31 16.12
C ARG A 127 6.54 -2.12 14.96
N VAL A 128 6.27 -1.70 13.74
CA VAL A 128 6.84 -2.32 12.54
C VAL A 128 8.35 -2.07 12.51
N ASP A 129 8.78 -0.84 12.77
CA ASP A 129 10.19 -0.46 12.79
C ASP A 129 10.97 -1.20 13.89
N ASP A 130 10.39 -1.40 15.06
CA ASP A 130 10.98 -2.21 16.16
C ASP A 130 11.15 -3.70 15.79
N ALA A 131 10.46 -4.19 14.76
CA ALA A 131 10.44 -5.58 14.34
C ALA A 131 11.26 -5.89 13.07
N VAL A 132 11.85 -4.86 12.45
CA VAL A 132 12.72 -4.92 11.25
C VAL A 132 14.16 -5.22 11.63
#